data_AF-W8KLC1-F1
#
_entry.id   AF-W8KLC1-F1
#
_cell.length_a   1.000
_cell.length_b   1.000
_cell.length_c   1.000
_cell.angle_alpha   90.00
_cell.angle_beta   90.00
_cell.angle_gamma   90.00
#
_symmetry.space_group_name_H-M   'P 1'
#
loop_
_entity.id
_entity.type
_entity.pdbx_description
1 polymer ?
#
loop_
_entity_poly.entity_id
_entity_poly.type
_entity_poly.pdbx_seq_one_letter_code
_entity_poly.pdbx_strand_id
1 'polypeptide(L)' 'MPTLAALAIGALWLLASPALAEDYPEGSQIEWNEFEPELFEEAEGQGRPLFFYFHGQWCTWCVDFQNESLENP' A
#
# COMPACT_ATOMS: atom_id res chain seq x y z
N MET A 1 8.86 -12.86 -40.12
CA MET A 1 8.23 -13.81 -39.18
C MET A 1 8.67 -13.75 -37.70
N PRO A 2 9.56 -12.85 -37.21
CA PRO A 2 9.81 -12.74 -35.76
C PRO A 2 8.87 -11.77 -35.02
N THR A 3 8.04 -11.00 -35.73
CA THR A 3 7.24 -9.90 -35.17
C THR A 3 6.05 -10.35 -34.32
N LEU A 4 5.43 -11.49 -34.62
CA LEU A 4 4.24 -11.97 -33.88
C LEU A 4 4.58 -12.54 -32.50
N ALA A 5 5.71 -13.24 -32.36
CA ALA A 5 6.14 -13.81 -31.09
C ALA A 5 6.60 -12.73 -30.10
N ALA A 6 7.31 -11.71 -30.57
CA ALA A 6 7.73 -10.58 -29.75
C ALA A 6 6.53 -9.75 -29.23
N LEU A 7 5.50 -9.56 -30.06
CA LEU A 7 4.26 -8.88 -29.66
C LEU A 7 3.45 -9.70 -28.64
N ALA A 8 3.40 -11.03 -28.79
CA ALA A 8 2.70 -11.89 -27.84
C ALA A 8 3.38 -11.91 -26.46
N ILE A 9 4.72 -11.92 -26.42
CA ILE A 9 5.48 -11.87 -25.16
C ILE A 9 5.30 -10.50 -24.49
N GLY A 10 5.38 -9.40 -25.26
CA GLY A 10 5.12 -8.05 -24.72
C GLY A 10 3.70 -7.88 -24.16
N ALA A 11 2.70 -8.45 -24.82
CA ALA A 11 1.31 -8.44 -24.34
C ALA A 11 1.12 -9.28 -23.06
N LEU A 12 1.84 -10.40 -22.93
CA LEU A 12 1.77 -11.24 -21.73
C LEU A 12 2.38 -10.56 -20.50
N TRP A 13 3.42 -9.73 -20.69
CA TRP A 13 4.00 -8.92 -19.62
C TRP A 13 3.06 -7.82 -19.10
N LEU A 14 2.24 -7.22 -19.96
CA LEU A 14 1.25 -6.20 -19.57
C LEU A 14 0.11 -6.77 -18.70
N LEU A 15 -0.19 -8.06 -18.84
CA LEU A 15 -1.20 -8.77 -18.04
C LEU A 15 -0.63 -9.37 -16.75
N ALA A 16 0.70 -9.46 -16.66
CA ALA A 16 1.41 -10.01 -15.51
C ALA A 16 1.89 -8.94 -14.53
N SER A 17 1.66 -7.65 -14.80
CA SER A 17 1.74 -6.66 -13.73
C SER A 17 0.69 -7.06 -12.70
N PRO A 18 1.08 -7.52 -11.49
CA PRO A 18 0.14 -7.43 -10.39
C PRO A 18 -0.33 -5.99 -10.43
N ALA A 19 -1.65 -5.77 -10.37
CA ALA A 19 -2.15 -4.45 -10.01
C ALA A 19 -1.25 -4.02 -8.87
N LEU A 20 -0.37 -3.05 -9.14
CA LEU A 20 0.50 -2.51 -8.13
C LEU A 20 -0.51 -2.05 -7.09
N ALA A 21 -0.60 -2.80 -6.00
CA ALA A 21 -1.27 -2.32 -4.82
C ALA A 21 -0.43 -1.11 -4.50
N GLU A 22 -0.89 0.06 -4.98
CA GLU A 22 -0.20 1.32 -4.78
C GLU A 22 0.03 1.39 -3.28
N ASP A 23 1.31 1.33 -2.92
CA ASP A 23 1.72 1.35 -1.55
C ASP A 23 1.09 2.59 -0.91
N TYR A 24 0.45 2.29 0.21
CA TYR A 24 0.02 3.16 1.30
C TYR A 24 0.62 4.58 1.31
N PRO A 25 -0.12 5.58 1.85
CA PRO A 25 0.04 7.00 1.57
C PRO A 25 1.49 7.46 1.47
N GLU A 26 1.94 7.67 0.23
CA GLU A 26 3.30 8.17 -0.07
C GLU A 26 3.55 9.55 0.56
N GLY A 27 2.48 10.31 0.84
CA GLY A 27 2.55 11.65 1.43
C GLY A 27 2.45 11.71 2.95
N SER A 28 2.30 10.58 3.66
CA SER A 28 2.07 10.64 5.10
C SER A 28 3.32 10.99 5.89
N GLN A 29 3.16 11.77 6.96
CA GLN A 29 4.22 12.03 7.95
C GLN A 29 4.32 10.93 9.03
N ILE A 30 3.48 9.90 8.96
CA ILE A 30 3.48 8.77 9.89
C ILE A 30 4.50 7.73 9.41
N GLU A 31 5.35 7.27 10.32
CA GLU A 31 6.23 6.13 10.09
C GLU A 31 5.43 4.82 10.18
N TRP A 32 4.91 4.38 9.03
CA TRP A 32 4.14 3.15 8.92
C TRP A 32 5.02 1.91 9.03
N ASN A 33 4.49 0.88 9.68
CA ASN A 33 5.16 -0.42 9.86
C ASN A 33 4.32 -1.50 9.18
N GLU A 34 4.99 -2.50 8.60
CA GLU A 34 4.30 -3.73 8.18
C GLU A 34 3.71 -4.44 9.41
N PHE A 35 2.61 -5.17 9.21
CA PHE A 35 1.98 -5.89 10.31
C PHE A 35 2.86 -7.06 10.73
N GLU A 36 3.50 -6.93 11.89
CA GLU A 36 4.34 -7.96 12.50
C GLU A 36 3.94 -8.20 13.97
N PRO A 37 3.93 -9.47 14.45
CA PRO A 37 3.60 -9.79 15.84
C PRO A 37 4.50 -9.08 16.88
N GLU A 38 5.75 -8.81 16.54
CA GLU A 38 6.75 -8.18 17.41
C GLU A 38 6.38 -6.74 17.77
N LEU A 39 5.57 -6.06 16.96
CA LEU A 39 5.12 -4.68 17.23
C LEU A 39 4.30 -4.57 18.52
N PHE A 40 3.65 -5.64 18.96
CA PHE A 40 2.88 -5.65 20.21
C PHE A 40 3.81 -5.54 21.43
N GLU A 41 4.92 -6.30 21.43
CA GLU A 41 5.90 -6.25 22.51
C GLU A 41 6.64 -4.91 22.52
N GLU A 42 6.97 -4.37 21.34
CA GLU A 42 7.58 -3.05 21.23
C GLU A 42 6.68 -1.93 21.78
N ALA A 43 5.41 -1.93 21.36
CA ALA A 43 4.42 -0.96 21.82
C ALA A 43 4.22 -1.00 23.34
N GLU A 44 4.15 -2.21 23.92
CA GLU A 44 4.10 -2.40 25.37
C GLU A 44 5.37 -1.87 26.05
N GLY A 45 6.56 -2.22 25.55
CA GLY A 45 7.84 -1.79 26.10
C GLY A 45 8.05 -0.26 26.07
N GLN A 46 7.44 0.41 25.10
CA GLN A 46 7.49 1.87 24.96
C GLN A 46 6.31 2.58 25.65
N GLY A 47 5.31 1.85 26.13
CA GLY A 47 4.09 2.43 26.69
C GLY A 47 3.28 3.23 25.66
N ARG A 48 3.32 2.85 24.38
CA ARG A 48 2.61 3.52 23.28
C ARG A 48 1.53 2.61 22.71
N PRO A 49 0.32 3.10 22.40
CA PRO A 49 -0.70 2.27 21.75
C PRO A 49 -0.37 2.03 20.28
N LEU A 50 -0.87 0.92 19.73
CA LEU A 50 -0.80 0.63 18.30
C LEU A 50 -1.96 1.29 17.55
N PHE A 51 -1.66 1.89 16.41
CA PHE A 51 -2.65 2.40 15.46
C PHE A 51 -2.71 1.49 14.24
N PHE A 52 -3.77 0.70 14.14
CA PHE A 52 -4.03 -0.13 12.97
C PHE A 52 -4.90 0.61 11.98
N TYR A 53 -4.45 0.72 10.74
CA TYR A 53 -5.23 1.30 9.65
C TYR A 53 -5.47 0.24 8.57
N PHE A 54 -6.74 -0.04 8.29
CA PHE A 54 -7.17 -0.93 7.24
C PHE A 54 -7.93 -0.10 6.20
N HIS A 55 -7.59 -0.27 4.93
CA HIS A 55 -8.14 0.53 3.86
C HIS A 55 -8.26 -0.28 2.56
N GLY A 56 -8.84 0.33 1.54
CA GLY A 56 -8.76 -0.16 0.17
C GLY A 56 -8.94 1.01 -0.80
N GLN A 57 -8.21 0.99 -1.91
CA GLN A 57 -8.26 2.08 -2.91
C GLN A 57 -9.65 2.26 -3.56
N TRP A 58 -10.52 1.24 -3.45
CA TRP A 58 -11.90 1.28 -3.91
C TRP A 58 -12.86 1.98 -2.92
N CYS A 59 -12.40 2.32 -1.72
CA CYS A 59 -13.21 2.90 -0.65
C CYS A 59 -13.07 4.43 -0.67
N THR A 60 -14.10 5.14 -1.12
CA THR A 60 -14.13 6.61 -1.20
C THR A 60 -13.76 7.26 0.12
N TRP A 61 -14.39 6.85 1.23
CA TRP A 61 -14.09 7.41 2.55
C TRP A 61 -12.67 7.15 3.03
N CYS A 62 -12.07 6.05 2.58
CA CYS A 62 -10.70 5.71 2.94
C CYS A 62 -9.72 6.63 2.21
N VAL A 63 -10.00 6.91 0.94
CA VAL A 63 -9.24 7.89 0.13
C VAL A 63 -9.39 9.30 0.71
N ASP A 64 -10.61 9.71 1.08
CA ASP A 64 -10.84 11.03 1.68
C ASP A 64 -10.08 11.18 3.02
N PHE A 65 -10.17 10.17 3.90
CA PHE A 65 -9.45 10.16 5.18
C PHE A 65 -7.93 10.18 4.99
N GLN A 66 -7.41 9.42 4.03
CA GLN A 66 -5.99 9.44 3.66
C GLN A 66 -5.54 10.85 3.29
N ASN A 67 -6.25 11.48 2.34
CA ASN A 67 -5.90 12.79 1.82
C ASN A 67 -5.96 13.87 2.89
N GLU A 68 -7.05 13.91 3.66
CA GLU A 68 -7.37 15.02 4.57
C GLU A 68 -6.76 14.88 5.96
N SER A 69 -6.38 13.67 6.39
CA SER A 69 -5.89 13.43 7.75
C SER A 69 -4.50 12.79 7.82
N LEU A 70 -4.14 11.95 6.85
CA LEU A 70 -2.87 11.21 6.91
C LEU A 70 -1.76 11.89 6.11
N GLU A 71 -2.09 12.50 4.98
CA GLU A 71 -1.13 13.16 4.08
C GLU A 71 -1.16 14.70 4.21
N ASN A 72 -2.33 15.31 4.39
CA ASN A 72 -2.48 16.76 4.49
C ASN A 72 -3.21 17.19 5.79
N PRO A 73 -2.66 16.88 6.97
CA PRO A 73 -3.28 17.21 8.26
C PRO A 73 -3.31 18.71 8.58
#